data_AF-A0A3D9Z4C0-F1
#
_entry.id   AF-A0A3D9Z4C0-F1
#
_cell.length_a   1.000
_cell.length_b   1.000
_cell.length_c   1.000
_cell.angle_alpha   90.00
_cell.angle_beta   90.00
_cell.angle_gamma   90.00
#
_symmetry.space_group_name_H-M   'P 1'
#
loop_
_entity.id
_entity.type
_entity.pdbx_description
1 polymer ?
#
loop_
_entity_poly.entity_id
_entity_poly.type
_entity_poly.pdbx_seq_one_letter_code
_entity_poly.pdbx_strand_id
1 'polypeptide(L)'
;MRRLRYFAIYLAVFFAVTAVVLILPRGVDPILRNGLSIVTVIFFAGAAVVTVKAIIEGKAGKISRAERPVTYYALLALMLIGMPIMFADFSGIINVQRLLNWWSPNQSTALIYENWGRSFQASGKLDTAIANYNTAIELDPRLADAYAERASAYQAKGDLMRARKDLEIAARVRANLNSAFPPN
;
A
#
# COMPACT_ATOMS: atom_id res chain seq x y z
N MET A 1 41.09 6.72 -11.92
CA MET A 1 41.19 5.71 -10.83
C MET A 1 40.28 5.96 -9.62
N ARG A 2 40.21 7.15 -9.01
CA ARG A 2 39.35 7.37 -7.81
C ARG A 2 37.84 7.14 -8.05
N ARG A 3 37.32 7.43 -9.25
CA ARG A 3 35.89 7.29 -9.59
C ARG A 3 35.42 5.84 -9.75
N LEU A 4 36.25 4.98 -10.34
CA LEU A 4 36.00 3.53 -10.39
C LEU A 4 35.95 2.93 -8.97
N ARG A 5 36.74 3.46 -8.03
CA ARG A 5 36.71 3.02 -6.63
C ARG A 5 35.37 3.36 -5.98
N TYR A 6 34.83 4.57 -6.18
CA TYR A 6 33.51 4.91 -5.68
C TYR A 6 32.42 4.02 -6.29
N PHE A 7 32.45 3.81 -7.61
CA PHE A 7 31.50 2.91 -8.28
C PHE A 7 31.58 1.47 -7.75
N ALA A 8 32.79 0.94 -7.55
CA ALA A 8 32.99 -0.38 -6.95
C ALA A 8 32.50 -0.45 -5.49
N ILE A 9 32.69 0.63 -4.71
CA ILE A 9 32.14 0.73 -3.34
C ILE A 9 30.61 0.75 -3.38
N TYR A 10 30.00 1.51 -4.30
CA TYR A 10 28.54 1.53 -4.47
C TYR A 10 27.99 0.16 -4.84
N LEU A 11 28.63 -0.52 -5.78
CA LEU A 11 28.23 -1.86 -6.21
C LEU A 11 28.37 -2.87 -5.07
N ALA A 12 29.46 -2.79 -4.30
CA ALA A 12 29.69 -3.64 -3.14
C ALA A 12 28.67 -3.40 -2.02
N VAL A 13 28.33 -2.14 -1.72
CA VAL A 13 27.29 -1.79 -0.73
C VAL A 13 25.92 -2.27 -1.20
N PHE A 14 25.59 -2.12 -2.48
CA PHE A 14 24.33 -2.65 -3.03
C PHE A 14 24.22 -4.16 -2.88
N PHE A 15 25.25 -4.91 -3.30
CA PHE A 15 25.24 -6.36 -3.18
C PHE A 15 25.24 -6.80 -1.72
N ALA A 16 25.93 -6.09 -0.83
CA ALA A 16 25.92 -6.38 0.60
C ALA A 16 24.54 -6.17 1.23
N VAL A 17 23.88 -5.05 0.97
CA VAL A 17 22.53 -4.76 1.49
C VAL A 17 21.50 -5.74 0.91
N THR A 18 21.57 -6.01 -0.40
CA THR A 18 20.69 -6.97 -1.07
C THR A 18 20.88 -8.39 -0.54
N ALA A 19 22.14 -8.82 -0.34
CA ALA A 19 22.45 -10.11 0.26
C ALA A 19 21.90 -10.21 1.69
N VAL A 20 22.01 -9.15 2.49
CA VAL A 20 21.41 -9.11 3.83
C VAL A 20 19.89 -9.29 3.75
N VAL A 21 19.18 -8.57 2.89
CA VAL A 21 17.71 -8.70 2.72
C VAL A 21 17.28 -10.11 2.27
N LEU A 22 18.07 -10.73 1.39
CA LEU A 22 17.81 -12.08 0.88
C LEU A 22 18.12 -13.19 1.90
N ILE A 23 19.09 -12.98 2.77
CA ILE A 23 19.50 -13.95 3.81
C ILE A 23 18.65 -13.83 5.07
N LEU A 24 17.92 -12.71 5.26
CA LEU A 24 17.01 -12.56 6.41
C LEU A 24 15.94 -13.68 6.39
N PRO A 25 15.79 -14.42 7.51
CA PRO A 25 14.76 -15.45 7.64
C PRO A 25 13.37 -14.86 7.39
N ARG A 26 12.47 -15.64 6.77
CA ARG A 26 11.09 -15.21 6.49
C ARG A 26 10.26 -14.88 7.74
N GLY A 27 10.75 -15.19 8.94
CA GLY A 27 10.12 -14.85 10.23
C GLY A 27 10.56 -13.52 10.84
N VAL A 28 11.44 -12.75 10.18
CA VAL A 28 11.79 -11.39 10.62
C VAL A 28 10.60 -10.46 10.41
N ASP A 29 10.39 -9.53 11.35
CA ASP A 29 9.30 -8.56 11.31
C ASP A 29 9.23 -7.90 9.91
N PRO A 30 8.09 -8.01 9.21
CA PRO A 30 7.89 -7.39 7.91
C PRO A 30 8.28 -5.90 7.91
N ILE A 31 7.98 -5.15 8.98
CA ILE A 31 8.28 -3.72 9.07
C ILE A 31 9.79 -3.48 8.98
N LEU A 32 10.60 -4.29 9.65
CA LEU A 32 12.06 -4.17 9.65
C LEU A 32 12.64 -4.54 8.28
N ARG A 33 12.16 -5.65 7.70
CA ARG A 33 12.60 -6.15 6.39
C ARG A 33 12.25 -5.15 5.28
N ASN A 34 11.06 -4.57 5.33
CA ASN A 34 10.58 -3.57 4.38
C ASN A 34 11.22 -2.20 4.59
N GLY A 35 11.51 -1.82 5.84
CA GLY A 35 12.27 -0.61 6.16
C GLY A 35 13.64 -0.62 5.50
N LEU A 36 14.32 -1.77 5.48
CA LEU A 36 15.61 -1.94 4.80
C LEU A 36 15.49 -1.76 3.27
N SER A 37 14.41 -2.27 2.68
CA SER A 37 14.11 -2.09 1.25
C SER A 37 13.81 -0.62 0.91
N ILE A 38 13.08 0.10 1.77
CA ILE A 38 12.77 1.53 1.59
C ILE A 38 14.05 2.38 1.66
N VAL A 39 14.93 2.11 2.63
CA VAL A 39 16.23 2.80 2.74
C VAL A 39 17.07 2.59 1.48
N THR A 40 17.05 1.38 0.94
CA THR A 40 17.74 1.04 -0.31
C THR A 40 17.23 1.91 -1.48
N VAL A 41 15.92 2.09 -1.59
CA VAL A 41 15.30 2.89 -2.67
C VAL A 41 15.55 4.38 -2.53
N ILE A 42 15.46 4.93 -1.32
CA ILE A 42 15.79 6.35 -1.05
C ILE A 42 17.25 6.63 -1.44
N PHE A 43 18.15 5.71 -1.13
CA PHE A 43 19.56 5.82 -1.47
C PHE A 43 19.77 5.82 -3.00
N PHE A 44 19.08 4.96 -3.75
CA PHE A 44 19.14 4.94 -5.22
C PHE A 44 18.52 6.18 -5.88
N ALA A 45 17.40 6.66 -5.35
CA ALA A 45 16.78 7.90 -5.82
C ALA A 45 17.73 9.09 -5.61
N GLY A 46 18.42 9.16 -4.46
CA GLY A 46 19.43 10.18 -4.19
C GLY A 46 20.62 10.11 -5.16
N ALA A 47 21.13 8.91 -5.44
CA ALA A 47 22.21 8.70 -6.41
C ALA A 47 21.80 9.12 -7.82
N ALA A 48 20.57 8.79 -8.24
CA ALA A 48 20.02 9.22 -9.53
C ALA A 48 19.93 10.75 -9.63
N VAL A 49 19.41 11.42 -8.60
CA VAL A 49 19.29 12.89 -8.55
C VAL A 49 20.66 13.57 -8.62
N VAL A 50 21.66 13.08 -7.89
CA VAL A 50 23.03 13.64 -7.95
C VAL A 50 23.62 13.48 -9.35
N THR A 51 23.36 12.36 -10.01
CA THR A 51 23.85 12.09 -11.37
C THR A 51 23.17 12.99 -12.40
N VAL A 52 21.84 13.14 -12.32
CA VAL A 52 21.05 14.04 -13.17
C VAL A 52 21.46 15.49 -12.96
N LYS A 53 21.63 15.92 -11.70
CA LYS A 53 22.10 17.28 -11.36
C LYS A 53 23.50 17.56 -11.91
N ALA A 54 24.41 16.59 -11.85
CA ALA A 54 25.75 16.71 -12.43
C ALA A 54 25.75 16.83 -13.97
N ILE A 55 24.73 16.27 -14.64
CA ILE A 55 24.50 16.39 -16.08
C ILE A 55 23.91 17.77 -16.43
N ILE A 56 22.88 18.23 -15.69
CA ILE A 56 22.21 19.51 -15.92
C ILE A 56 23.15 20.69 -15.68
N GLU A 57 23.98 20.64 -14.63
CA GLU A 57 24.90 21.73 -14.27
C GLU A 57 26.11 21.87 -15.21
N GLY A 58 26.18 21.13 -16.33
CA GLY A 58 27.28 21.26 -17.31
C GLY A 58 28.67 20.85 -16.77
N LYS A 59 28.77 20.40 -15.52
CA LYS A 59 29.99 19.83 -14.90
C LYS A 59 30.39 18.47 -15.50
N ALA A 60 29.69 18.03 -16.55
CA ALA A 60 29.93 16.87 -17.38
C ALA A 60 31.25 16.91 -18.21
N GLY A 61 32.10 17.92 -18.01
CA GLY A 61 33.46 17.97 -18.56
C GLY A 61 34.45 17.01 -17.86
N LYS A 62 34.10 16.41 -16.72
CA LYS A 62 34.95 15.44 -16.02
C LYS A 62 34.55 13.97 -16.21
N ILE A 63 33.47 13.66 -16.94
CA ILE A 63 33.01 12.29 -17.22
C ILE A 63 33.28 12.00 -18.69
N SER A 64 34.13 11.02 -18.98
CA SER A 64 34.55 10.69 -20.35
C SER A 64 33.33 10.36 -21.22
N ARG A 65 33.31 10.82 -22.48
CA ARG A 65 32.21 10.62 -23.45
C ARG A 65 31.84 9.13 -23.62
N ALA A 66 32.77 8.22 -23.35
CA ALA A 66 32.60 6.77 -23.40
C ALA A 66 31.91 6.14 -22.16
N GLU A 67 31.85 6.83 -21.02
CA GLU A 67 31.31 6.29 -19.75
C GLU A 67 29.82 6.63 -19.51
N ARG A 68 29.29 7.59 -20.29
CA ARG A 68 27.89 8.04 -20.23
C ARG A 68 26.86 6.95 -20.56
N PRO A 69 27.04 6.09 -21.58
CA PRO A 69 26.07 5.04 -21.85
C PRO A 69 26.09 3.95 -20.77
N VAL A 70 27.28 3.58 -20.27
CA VAL A 70 27.43 2.51 -19.26
C VAL A 70 26.72 2.87 -17.95
N THR A 71 26.83 4.13 -17.51
CA THR A 71 26.14 4.62 -16.31
C THR A 71 24.63 4.68 -16.49
N TYR A 72 24.15 5.08 -17.67
CA TYR A 72 22.73 5.07 -18.01
C TYR A 72 22.14 3.65 -18.02
N TYR A 73 22.80 2.71 -18.71
CA TYR A 73 22.34 1.33 -18.80
C TYR A 73 22.45 0.60 -17.45
N ALA A 74 23.44 0.93 -16.60
CA ALA A 74 23.53 0.37 -15.25
C ALA A 74 22.38 0.83 -14.34
N LEU A 75 22.00 2.12 -14.40
CA LEU A 75 20.85 2.63 -13.65
C LEU A 75 19.53 2.09 -14.17
N LEU A 76 19.39 1.97 -15.49
CA LEU A 76 18.21 1.37 -16.12
C LEU A 76 18.09 -0.11 -15.76
N ALA A 77 19.18 -0.87 -15.79
CA ALA A 77 19.20 -2.28 -15.39
C ALA A 77 18.88 -2.45 -13.90
N LEU A 78 19.39 -1.57 -13.02
CA LEU A 78 19.03 -1.58 -11.59
C LEU A 78 17.56 -1.23 -11.35
N MET A 79 16.98 -0.31 -12.12
CA MET A 79 15.55 -0.02 -12.08
C MET A 79 14.71 -1.22 -12.57
N LEU A 80 15.10 -1.83 -13.70
CA LEU A 80 14.36 -2.94 -14.32
C LEU A 80 14.46 -4.25 -13.52
N ILE A 81 15.60 -4.50 -12.85
CA ILE A 81 15.80 -5.68 -12.00
C ILE A 81 15.27 -5.44 -10.59
N GLY A 82 15.44 -4.22 -10.05
CA GLY A 82 14.99 -3.86 -8.71
C GLY A 82 13.48 -3.67 -8.59
N MET A 83 12.80 -3.13 -9.62
CA MET A 83 11.35 -2.91 -9.57
C MET A 83 10.55 -4.20 -9.33
N PRO A 84 10.77 -5.31 -10.08
CA PRO A 84 10.01 -6.54 -9.87
C PRO A 84 10.21 -7.14 -8.47
N ILE A 85 11.42 -7.07 -7.91
CA ILE A 85 11.72 -7.55 -6.54
C ILE A 85 11.00 -6.68 -5.51
N MET A 86 10.94 -5.38 -5.75
CA MET A 86 10.19 -4.43 -4.93
C MET A 86 8.69 -4.71 -4.97
N PHE A 87 8.09 -5.00 -6.13
CA PHE A 87 6.66 -5.33 -6.23
C PHE A 87 6.32 -6.74 -5.74
N ALA A 88 7.24 -7.71 -5.85
CA ALA A 88 7.05 -9.08 -5.39
C ALA A 88 6.92 -9.16 -3.85
N ASP A 89 7.78 -8.45 -3.11
CA ASP A 89 7.68 -8.38 -1.64
C ASP A 89 6.51 -7.49 -1.17
N PHE A 90 6.11 -6.50 -1.97
CA PHE A 90 4.97 -5.63 -1.66
C PHE A 90 3.59 -6.27 -1.88
N SER A 91 3.52 -7.42 -2.55
CA SER A 91 2.27 -8.14 -2.82
C SER A 91 1.45 -8.46 -1.56
N GLY A 92 2.11 -8.63 -0.41
CA GLY A 92 1.47 -8.87 0.89
C GLY A 92 1.17 -7.60 1.72
N ILE A 93 1.77 -6.45 1.41
CA ILE A 93 1.71 -5.23 2.26
C ILE A 93 0.83 -4.16 1.63
N ILE A 94 0.84 -4.04 0.30
CA ILE A 94 -0.02 -3.11 -0.43
C ILE A 94 -0.94 -3.93 -1.32
N ASN A 95 -2.16 -4.14 -0.84
CA ASN A 95 -3.27 -4.37 -1.76
C ASN A 95 -3.37 -3.10 -2.62
N VAL A 96 -3.05 -3.18 -3.91
CA VAL A 96 -3.12 -2.04 -4.84
C VAL A 96 -4.48 -1.34 -4.74
N GLN A 97 -5.55 -2.10 -4.46
CA GLN A 97 -6.88 -1.57 -4.18
C GLN A 97 -6.92 -0.67 -2.93
N ARG A 98 -6.22 -1.02 -1.85
CA ARG A 98 -6.10 -0.19 -0.63
C ARG A 98 -5.33 1.11 -0.90
N LEU A 99 -4.30 1.07 -1.74
CA LEU A 99 -3.52 2.25 -2.11
C LEU A 99 -4.33 3.22 -2.97
N LEU A 100 -5.08 2.68 -3.93
CA LEU A 100 -5.99 3.46 -4.76
C LEU A 100 -7.09 4.12 -3.92
N ASN A 101 -7.62 3.41 -2.92
CA ASN A 101 -8.61 3.97 -1.98
C ASN A 101 -8.04 5.08 -1.08
N TRP A 102 -6.73 5.09 -0.80
CA TRP A 102 -6.07 6.16 -0.04
C TRP A 102 -5.90 7.45 -0.86
N TRP A 103 -5.55 7.32 -2.15
CA TRP A 103 -5.38 8.45 -3.05
C TRP A 103 -6.72 8.98 -3.59
N SER A 104 -7.75 8.14 -3.59
CA SER A 104 -9.13 8.53 -3.91
C SER A 104 -10.08 7.63 -3.13
N PRO A 105 -10.59 8.06 -1.96
CA PRO A 105 -11.61 7.31 -1.22
C PRO A 105 -12.86 7.25 -2.08
N ASN A 106 -13.02 6.15 -2.81
CA ASN A 106 -14.13 5.95 -3.69
C ASN A 106 -15.28 5.35 -2.87
N GLN A 107 -16.25 6.18 -2.49
CA GLN A 107 -17.49 5.75 -1.83
C GLN A 107 -18.18 4.59 -2.58
N SER A 108 -18.00 4.53 -3.90
CA SER A 108 -18.48 3.44 -4.74
C SER A 108 -17.88 2.08 -4.35
N THR A 109 -16.62 2.06 -3.90
CA THR A 109 -15.97 0.82 -3.44
C THR A 109 -16.60 0.33 -2.13
N ALA A 110 -16.93 1.22 -1.20
CA ALA A 110 -17.61 0.85 0.04
C ALA A 110 -18.98 0.21 -0.23
N LEU A 111 -19.76 0.78 -1.17
CA LEU A 111 -21.04 0.23 -1.62
C LEU A 111 -20.92 -1.15 -2.29
N ILE A 112 -19.83 -1.41 -3.01
CA ILE A 112 -19.58 -2.74 -3.59
C ILE A 112 -19.41 -3.79 -2.48
N TYR A 113 -18.60 -3.50 -1.46
CA TYR A 113 -18.42 -4.41 -0.33
C TYR A 113 -19.70 -4.60 0.48
N GLU A 114 -20.50 -3.54 0.66
CA GLU A 114 -21.83 -3.65 1.27
C GLU A 114 -22.74 -4.59 0.48
N ASN A 115 -22.80 -4.45 -0.85
CA ASN A 115 -23.59 -5.33 -1.72
C ASN A 115 -23.11 -6.78 -1.70
N TRP A 116 -21.79 -7.02 -1.66
CA TRP A 116 -21.24 -8.36 -1.49
C TRP A 116 -21.61 -8.94 -0.12
N GLY A 117 -21.55 -8.13 0.94
CA GLY A 117 -22.02 -8.51 2.27
C GLY A 117 -23.47 -9.01 2.22
N ARG A 118 -24.36 -8.24 1.57
CA ARG A 118 -25.77 -8.63 1.38
C ARG A 118 -25.92 -9.94 0.61
N SER A 119 -25.18 -10.11 -0.48
CA SER A 119 -25.22 -11.34 -1.27
C SER A 119 -24.76 -12.58 -0.49
N PHE A 120 -23.68 -12.45 0.27
CA PHE A 120 -23.21 -13.55 1.12
C PHE A 120 -24.14 -13.84 2.29
N GLN A 121 -24.77 -12.82 2.87
CA GLN A 121 -25.77 -12.97 3.92
C GLN A 121 -27.01 -13.71 3.39
N ALA A 122 -27.50 -13.34 2.21
CA ALA A 122 -28.59 -14.05 1.53
C ALA A 122 -28.21 -15.51 1.20
N SER A 123 -26.92 -15.79 0.99
CA SER A 123 -26.39 -17.14 0.79
C SER A 123 -26.13 -17.91 2.11
N GLY A 124 -26.47 -17.34 3.27
CA GLY A 124 -26.23 -17.94 4.59
C GLY A 124 -24.77 -17.91 5.05
N LYS A 125 -23.85 -17.33 4.28
CA LYS A 125 -22.42 -17.22 4.62
C LYS A 125 -22.17 -16.00 5.50
N LEU A 126 -22.70 -16.06 6.72
CA LEU A 126 -22.73 -14.93 7.66
C LEU A 126 -21.33 -14.38 8.01
N ASP A 127 -20.33 -15.25 8.18
CA ASP A 127 -18.95 -14.79 8.48
C ASP A 127 -18.33 -14.00 7.32
N THR A 128 -18.54 -14.47 6.10
CA THR A 128 -18.10 -13.77 4.90
C THR A 128 -18.86 -12.47 4.72
N ALA A 129 -20.16 -12.44 5.02
CA ALA A 129 -20.96 -11.21 4.99
C ALA A 129 -20.41 -10.16 5.97
N ILE A 130 -20.16 -10.56 7.21
CA ILE A 130 -19.59 -9.69 8.27
C ILE A 130 -18.23 -9.13 7.84
N ALA A 131 -17.35 -9.94 7.25
CA ALA A 131 -16.06 -9.48 6.76
C ALA A 131 -16.19 -8.42 5.65
N ASN A 132 -17.14 -8.60 4.73
CA ASN A 132 -17.42 -7.62 3.68
C ASN A 132 -18.00 -6.32 4.26
N TYR A 133 -18.95 -6.40 5.20
CA TYR A 133 -19.46 -5.19 5.88
C TYR A 133 -18.38 -4.48 6.70
N ASN A 134 -17.46 -5.21 7.34
CA ASN A 134 -16.30 -4.61 8.01
C ASN A 134 -15.48 -3.79 7.02
N THR A 135 -15.19 -4.35 5.85
CA THR A 135 -14.45 -3.66 4.80
C THR A 135 -15.20 -2.43 4.30
N ALA A 136 -16.52 -2.52 4.09
CA ALA A 136 -17.35 -1.39 3.70
C ALA A 136 -17.28 -0.24 4.73
N ILE A 137 -17.35 -0.57 6.02
CA ILE A 137 -17.26 0.39 7.13
C ILE A 137 -15.87 1.02 7.25
N GLU A 138 -14.81 0.24 7.03
CA GLU A 138 -13.44 0.77 7.00
C GLU A 138 -13.22 1.77 5.86
N LEU A 139 -13.91 1.57 4.73
CA LEU A 139 -13.84 2.45 3.56
C LEU A 139 -14.72 3.69 3.70
N ASP A 140 -15.94 3.54 4.21
CA ASP A 140 -16.84 4.66 4.53
C ASP A 140 -17.53 4.45 5.89
N PRO A 141 -16.98 5.07 6.97
CA PRO A 141 -17.59 5.03 8.30
C PRO A 141 -18.94 5.75 8.41
N ARG A 142 -19.37 6.47 7.37
CA ARG A 142 -20.68 7.15 7.31
C ARG A 142 -21.75 6.28 6.66
N LEU A 143 -21.41 5.09 6.19
CA LEU A 143 -22.36 4.17 5.55
C LEU A 143 -23.21 3.46 6.63
N ALA A 144 -24.26 4.14 7.08
CA ALA A 144 -25.15 3.63 8.12
C ALA A 144 -25.78 2.27 7.78
N ASP A 145 -26.03 2.02 6.50
CA ASP A 145 -26.60 0.76 6.03
C ASP A 145 -25.64 -0.40 6.26
N ALA A 146 -24.33 -0.23 6.05
CA ALA A 146 -23.35 -1.29 6.34
C ALA A 146 -23.33 -1.69 7.83
N TYR A 147 -23.52 -0.73 8.74
CA TYR A 147 -23.68 -1.05 10.18
C TYR A 147 -24.98 -1.80 10.45
N ALA A 148 -26.10 -1.38 9.87
CA ALA A 148 -27.40 -2.04 10.06
C ALA A 148 -27.40 -3.48 9.50
N GLU A 149 -26.81 -3.69 8.33
CA GLU A 149 -26.71 -4.99 7.69
C GLU A 149 -25.75 -5.92 8.46
N ARG A 150 -24.61 -5.40 8.95
CA ARG A 150 -23.72 -6.16 9.84
C ARG A 150 -24.42 -6.55 11.15
N ALA A 151 -25.25 -5.66 11.70
CA ALA A 151 -26.05 -5.97 12.87
C ALA A 151 -27.04 -7.13 12.60
N SER A 152 -27.71 -7.12 11.45
CA SER A 152 -28.59 -8.22 11.04
C SER A 152 -27.83 -9.53 10.90
N ALA A 153 -26.63 -9.52 10.31
CA ALA A 153 -25.77 -10.70 10.25
C ALA A 153 -25.35 -11.21 11.64
N TYR A 154 -25.03 -10.31 12.58
CA TYR A 154 -24.75 -10.68 13.97
C TYR A 154 -25.98 -11.26 14.69
N GLN A 155 -27.18 -10.72 14.45
CA GLN A 155 -28.43 -11.27 14.98
C GLN A 155 -28.66 -12.69 14.47
N ALA A 156 -28.46 -12.93 13.18
CA ALA A 156 -28.57 -14.26 12.57
C ALA A 156 -27.57 -15.26 13.17
N LYS A 157 -26.41 -14.79 13.64
CA LYS A 157 -25.44 -15.60 14.41
C LYS A 157 -25.75 -15.74 15.90
N GLY A 158 -26.75 -15.03 16.42
CA GLY A 158 -27.07 -14.97 17.85
C GLY A 158 -26.22 -14.00 18.68
N ASP A 159 -25.34 -13.21 18.06
CA ASP A 159 -24.52 -12.21 18.75
C ASP A 159 -25.28 -10.88 18.89
N LEU A 160 -26.23 -10.87 19.82
CA LEU A 160 -27.10 -9.72 20.07
C LEU A 160 -26.34 -8.50 20.63
N MET A 161 -25.21 -8.73 21.30
CA MET A 161 -24.39 -7.66 21.87
C MET A 161 -23.72 -6.84 20.77
N ARG A 162 -23.07 -7.50 19.81
CA ARG A 162 -22.46 -6.81 18.66
C ARG A 162 -23.54 -6.18 17.77
N ALA A 163 -24.64 -6.87 17.56
CA ALA A 163 -25.75 -6.34 16.78
C ALA A 163 -26.33 -5.04 17.36
N ARG A 164 -26.59 -5.00 18.68
CA ARG A 164 -27.11 -3.79 19.33
C ARG A 164 -26.15 -2.61 19.17
N LYS A 165 -24.86 -2.85 19.39
CA LYS A 165 -23.84 -1.81 19.24
C LYS A 165 -23.81 -1.23 17.82
N ASP A 166 -23.91 -2.08 16.81
CA ASP A 166 -23.92 -1.64 15.42
C ASP A 166 -25.20 -0.87 15.05
N LEU A 167 -26.36 -1.26 15.57
CA LEU A 167 -27.61 -0.51 15.39
C LEU A 167 -27.54 0.88 16.04
N GLU A 168 -26.94 0.99 17.23
CA GLU A 168 -26.72 2.28 17.88
C GLU A 168 -25.82 3.20 17.05
N ILE A 169 -24.77 2.65 16.43
CA ILE A 169 -23.89 3.40 15.53
C ILE A 169 -24.65 3.82 14.27
N ALA A 170 -25.41 2.90 13.64
CA ALA A 170 -26.20 3.19 12.45
C ALA A 170 -27.20 4.33 12.69
N ALA A 171 -27.91 4.32 13.82
CA ALA A 171 -28.85 5.37 14.20
C ALA A 171 -28.14 6.73 14.39
N ARG A 172 -26.98 6.73 15.07
CA ARG A 172 -26.19 7.95 15.27
C ARG A 172 -25.68 8.53 13.94
N VAL A 173 -25.19 7.67 13.05
CA VAL A 173 -24.68 8.09 11.74
C VAL A 173 -25.82 8.68 10.89
N ARG A 174 -27.00 8.04 10.86
CA ARG A 174 -28.19 8.59 10.17
C ARG A 174 -28.63 9.93 10.76
N ALA A 175 -28.66 10.06 12.08
CA ALA A 175 -29.01 11.33 12.73
C ALA A 175 -28.02 12.45 12.39
N ASN A 176 -26.73 12.13 12.34
CA ASN A 176 -25.69 13.08 11.92
C ASN A 176 -25.80 13.46 10.43
N LEU A 177 -26.18 12.52 9.57
CA LEU A 177 -26.44 12.80 8.15
C LEU A 177 -27.66 13.70 7.97
N ASN A 178 -28.77 13.43 8.67
CA ASN A 178 -29.99 14.23 8.58
C ASN A 178 -29.82 15.65 9.13
N SER A 179 -28.97 15.83 10.15
CA SER A 179 -28.66 17.17 10.67
C SER A 179 -27.72 17.95 9.74
N ALA A 180 -26.83 17.27 9.01
CA ALA A 180 -25.98 17.90 8.00
C ALA A 180 -26.74 18.22 6.70
N PHE A 181 -27.74 17.41 6.34
CA PHE A 181 -28.57 17.54 5.14
C PHE A 181 -30.04 17.37 5.52
N PRO A 182 -30.68 18.41 6.10
CA PRO A 182 -32.09 18.32 6.45
C PRO A 182 -32.93 18.07 5.20
N PRO A 183 -33.91 17.15 5.24
CA PRO A 183 -34.81 16.95 4.11
C PRO A 183 -35.61 18.24 3.88
N ASN A 184 -35.56 18.74 2.64
CA ASN A 184 -36.23 19.94 2.16
C ASN A 184 -37.75 19.86 2.30
#